data_AF-A0A7S4BPV9-F1
#
_entry.id   AF-A0A7S4BPV9-F1
#
_cell.length_a   1.000
_cell.length_b   1.000
_cell.length_c   1.000
_cell.angle_alpha   90.00
_cell.angle_beta   90.00
_cell.angle_gamma   90.00
#
_symmetry.space_group_name_H-M   'P 1'
#
loop_
_entity.id
_entity.type
_entity.pdbx_description
1 polymer ?
#
loop_
_entity_poly.entity_id
_entity_poly.type
_entity_poly.pdbx_seq_one_letter_code
_entity_poly.pdbx_strand_id
1 'polypeptide(L)'
;PLLLPLLLFCAHADALSVKATQSKYAERLSRMMRAVSVPESTIALVPSASERTLLRGVSAALDDDKVVDAFTILYEDIAPVRLAGDLIFRTLESRVEAARNGKAKLVETAAYTDTELLAARKLFDLVDRDGSGGIDRQKLLDSGLLRSVGHCDGCACDSVRNCVKIDDLMVEIDSDGDDRISFEEFMLAASRLLYTESNVAEVMDDEAKRLLCELDSLADECDKTVLDELAIQAAARRRPSANERFDEMIVTFAEWESRCAAAADDTRLGRVLAGCFAGAKIPSLVAALKLAYVDYRPLRMMGDLIFRLMRSLV
;
A
#
# COMPACT_ATOMS: atom_id res chain seq x y z
N PRO A 1 -0.57 33.60 60.75
CA PRO A 1 -1.14 34.57 59.77
C PRO A 1 -0.14 35.05 58.69
N LEU A 2 0.73 34.17 58.16
CA LEU A 2 1.70 34.49 57.10
C LEU A 2 1.99 33.28 56.17
N LEU A 3 0.97 32.47 55.86
CA LEU A 3 1.11 31.31 54.95
C LEU A 3 -0.14 31.13 54.05
N LEU A 4 -0.77 32.23 53.65
CA LEU A 4 -1.90 32.22 52.72
C LEU A 4 -1.68 32.93 51.36
N PRO A 5 -0.63 33.77 51.11
CA PRO A 5 -0.46 34.34 49.76
C PRO A 5 0.30 33.44 48.78
N LEU A 6 0.99 32.39 49.24
CA LEU A 6 1.83 31.54 48.36
C LEU A 6 1.06 30.41 47.64
N LEU A 7 -0.16 30.10 48.06
CA LEU A 7 -1.00 29.10 47.41
C LEU A 7 -1.94 29.68 46.33
N LEU A 8 -1.98 31.01 46.19
CA LEU A 8 -2.77 31.68 45.15
C LEU A 8 -1.97 32.02 43.89
N PHE A 9 -0.65 31.82 43.89
CA PHE A 9 0.19 31.90 42.68
C PHE A 9 0.40 30.55 41.98
N CYS A 10 0.00 29.43 42.58
CA CYS A 10 0.10 28.10 41.96
C CYS A 10 -1.19 27.64 41.25
N ALA A 11 -2.26 28.44 41.26
CA ALA A 11 -3.55 28.06 40.67
C ALA A 11 -3.85 28.74 39.31
N HIS A 12 -2.87 29.39 38.68
CA HIS A 12 -3.00 29.97 37.33
C HIS A 12 -1.84 29.61 36.39
N ALA A 13 -1.03 28.60 36.73
CA ALA A 13 0.03 28.11 35.86
C ALA A 13 -0.42 26.97 34.90
N ASP A 14 -1.69 26.55 34.95
CA ASP A 14 -2.24 25.44 34.13
C ASP A 14 -3.08 25.89 32.92
N ALA A 15 -3.01 27.16 32.52
CA ALA A 15 -3.74 27.65 31.34
C ALA A 15 -2.84 28.32 30.28
N LEU A 16 -1.54 28.05 30.32
CA LEU A 16 -0.62 28.35 29.21
C LEU A 16 0.09 27.07 28.77
N SER A 17 -0.69 26.03 28.46
CA SER A 17 -0.33 25.16 27.36
C SER A 17 -0.31 26.02 26.10
N VAL A 18 0.81 26.74 25.91
CA VAL A 18 1.20 27.29 24.62
C VAL A 18 1.18 26.09 23.69
N LYS A 19 0.05 25.89 22.98
CA LYS A 19 0.01 25.03 21.81
C LYS A 19 1.11 25.61 20.93
N ALA A 20 2.26 24.95 20.92
CA ALA A 20 3.37 25.32 20.05
C ALA A 20 2.73 25.50 18.68
N THR A 21 2.75 26.74 18.17
CA THR A 21 2.09 27.08 16.93
C THR A 21 2.67 26.16 15.88
N GLN A 22 1.91 25.13 15.48
CA GLN A 22 2.41 24.15 14.53
C GLN A 22 2.81 24.92 13.27
N SER A 23 3.98 24.59 12.73
CA SER A 23 4.41 25.19 11.48
C SER A 23 3.31 25.02 10.43
N LYS A 24 3.12 26.02 9.58
CA LYS A 24 2.21 25.92 8.43
C LYS A 24 2.48 24.67 7.58
N TYR A 25 3.74 24.20 7.55
CA TYR A 25 4.11 22.98 6.84
C TYR A 25 3.71 21.70 7.59
N ALA A 26 3.83 21.67 8.92
CA ALA A 26 3.35 20.55 9.74
C ALA A 26 1.83 20.37 9.65
N GLU A 27 1.07 21.47 9.74
CA GLU A 27 -0.39 21.44 9.55
C GLU A 27 -0.78 20.94 8.16
N ARG A 28 -0.02 21.36 7.13
CA ARG A 28 -0.26 20.94 5.75
C ARG A 28 0.01 19.45 5.56
N LEU A 29 1.14 18.93 6.04
CA LEU A 29 1.45 17.51 5.97
C LEU A 29 0.40 16.68 6.71
N SER A 30 0.04 17.09 7.93
CA SER A 30 -1.00 16.43 8.73
C SER A 30 -2.33 16.36 7.99
N ARG A 31 -2.70 17.43 7.28
CA ARG A 31 -3.92 17.47 6.46
C ARG A 31 -3.86 16.46 5.31
N MET A 32 -2.74 16.42 4.57
CA MET A 32 -2.57 15.49 3.45
C MET A 32 -2.59 14.03 3.91
N MET A 33 -1.86 13.70 4.99
CA MET A 33 -1.84 12.34 5.54
C MET A 33 -3.23 11.88 6.00
N ARG A 34 -3.99 12.76 6.66
CA ARG A 34 -5.39 12.46 7.06
C ARG A 34 -6.34 12.32 5.88
N ALA A 35 -6.15 13.10 4.81
CA ALA A 35 -7.02 13.05 3.64
C ALA A 35 -6.97 11.68 2.93
N VAL A 36 -5.79 11.06 2.92
CA VAL A 36 -5.56 9.74 2.30
C VAL A 36 -5.66 8.57 3.28
N SER A 37 -5.78 8.83 4.58
CA SER A 37 -6.05 7.79 5.58
C SER A 37 -7.51 7.35 5.47
N VAL A 38 -7.71 6.15 4.94
CA VAL A 38 -9.03 5.57 4.67
C VAL A 38 -9.07 4.10 5.08
N PRO A 39 -10.26 3.54 5.36
CA PRO A 39 -10.37 2.13 5.73
C PRO A 39 -9.89 1.22 4.59
N GLU A 40 -9.45 0.01 4.96
CA GLU A 40 -8.90 -0.98 4.02
C GLU A 40 -9.87 -1.36 2.89
N SER A 41 -11.18 -1.34 3.17
CA SER A 41 -12.24 -1.56 2.17
C SER A 41 -12.28 -0.47 1.08
N THR A 42 -11.90 0.76 1.40
CA THR A 42 -11.72 1.84 0.41
C THR A 42 -10.39 1.67 -0.32
N ILE A 43 -9.32 1.27 0.37
CA ILE A 43 -8.02 1.00 -0.26
C ILE A 43 -8.14 -0.12 -1.31
N ALA A 44 -8.95 -1.15 -1.04
CA ALA A 44 -9.18 -2.27 -1.96
C ALA A 44 -9.72 -1.85 -3.34
N LEU A 45 -10.47 -0.73 -3.40
CA LEU A 45 -11.03 -0.19 -4.63
C LEU A 45 -10.02 0.60 -5.46
N VAL A 46 -8.86 0.96 -4.89
CA VAL A 46 -7.81 1.64 -5.64
C VAL A 46 -7.21 0.65 -6.64
N PRO A 47 -7.19 0.96 -7.96
CA PRO A 47 -6.80 -0.02 -8.99
C PRO A 47 -5.36 -0.52 -8.86
N SER A 48 -4.40 0.39 -8.66
CA SER A 48 -2.97 0.08 -8.65
C SER A 48 -2.53 -0.56 -7.33
N ALA A 49 -1.88 -1.72 -7.40
CA ALA A 49 -1.29 -2.39 -6.24
C ALA A 49 -0.20 -1.53 -5.55
N SER A 50 0.56 -0.79 -6.35
CA SER A 50 1.56 0.17 -5.87
C SER A 50 0.91 1.30 -5.06
N GLU A 51 -0.16 1.91 -5.58
CA GLU A 51 -0.89 2.97 -4.87
C GLU A 51 -1.52 2.45 -3.56
N ARG A 52 -2.09 1.23 -3.56
CA ARG A 52 -2.59 0.57 -2.34
C ARG A 52 -1.50 0.39 -1.29
N THR A 53 -0.31 -0.03 -1.71
CA THR A 53 0.85 -0.21 -0.82
C THR A 53 1.26 1.12 -0.19
N LEU A 54 1.28 2.21 -0.98
CA LEU A 54 1.55 3.56 -0.46
C LEU A 54 0.51 4.00 0.58
N LEU A 55 -0.78 3.78 0.33
CA LEU A 55 -1.87 4.15 1.25
C LEU A 55 -1.80 3.38 2.58
N ARG A 56 -1.49 2.08 2.52
CA ARG A 56 -1.26 1.27 3.72
C ARG A 56 -0.04 1.76 4.51
N GLY A 57 1.02 2.13 3.81
CA GLY A 57 2.22 2.72 4.43
C GLY A 57 1.93 4.05 5.13
N VAL A 58 1.15 4.94 4.51
CA VAL A 58 0.74 6.21 5.14
C VAL A 58 -0.14 5.95 6.37
N SER A 59 -1.07 5.01 6.29
CA SER A 59 -1.93 4.66 7.43
C SER A 59 -1.09 4.11 8.58
N ALA A 60 -0.17 3.18 8.32
CA ALA A 60 0.73 2.64 9.33
C ALA A 60 1.71 3.69 9.90
N ALA A 61 2.11 4.69 9.10
CA ALA A 61 2.93 5.79 9.59
C ALA A 61 2.18 6.69 10.59
N LEU A 62 0.86 6.84 10.46
CA LEU A 62 0.04 7.64 11.37
C LEU A 62 -0.13 6.99 12.75
N ASP A 63 0.11 5.67 12.85
CA ASP A 63 0.00 4.93 14.11
C ASP A 63 1.24 5.07 15.02
N ASP A 64 2.33 5.65 14.52
CA ASP A 64 3.57 5.85 15.29
C ASP A 64 4.00 7.34 15.32
N ASP A 65 3.93 7.95 16.51
CA ASP A 65 4.24 9.37 16.71
C ASP A 65 5.68 9.75 16.31
N LYS A 66 6.66 8.84 16.47
CA LYS A 66 8.06 9.12 16.09
C LYS A 66 8.22 9.18 14.59
N VAL A 67 7.49 8.31 13.88
CA VAL A 67 7.45 8.31 12.41
C VAL A 67 6.80 9.59 11.91
N VAL A 68 5.66 9.99 12.48
CA VAL A 68 4.98 11.25 12.12
C VAL A 68 5.88 12.46 12.38
N ASP A 69 6.55 12.54 13.53
CA ASP A 69 7.47 13.64 13.86
C ASP A 69 8.66 13.68 12.88
N ALA A 70 9.24 12.53 12.54
CA ALA A 70 10.33 12.47 11.56
C ALA A 70 9.91 12.94 10.17
N PHE A 71 8.76 12.49 9.65
CA PHE A 71 8.23 12.98 8.37
C PHE A 71 7.91 14.48 8.43
N THR A 72 7.39 14.96 9.56
CA THR A 72 7.09 16.38 9.77
C THR A 72 8.36 17.22 9.70
N ILE A 73 9.40 16.83 10.42
CA ILE A 73 10.71 17.51 10.40
C ILE A 73 11.30 17.50 8.98
N LEU A 74 11.29 16.35 8.30
CA LEU A 74 11.80 16.25 6.92
C LEU A 74 11.02 17.13 5.95
N TYR A 75 9.70 17.22 6.09
CA TYR A 75 8.84 18.03 5.22
C TYR A 75 8.98 19.54 5.51
N GLU A 76 9.25 19.93 6.75
CA GLU A 76 9.59 21.29 7.16
C GLU A 76 10.96 21.73 6.66
N ASP A 77 11.97 20.87 6.78
CA ASP A 77 13.37 21.26 6.64
C ASP A 77 13.93 21.00 5.24
N ILE A 78 13.33 20.06 4.49
CA ILE A 78 13.86 19.62 3.19
C ILE A 78 12.87 19.95 2.06
N ALA A 79 13.09 21.09 1.39
CA ALA A 79 12.21 21.55 0.31
C ALA A 79 11.96 20.53 -0.82
N PRO A 80 12.96 19.76 -1.29
CA PRO A 80 12.69 18.69 -2.27
C PRO A 80 11.80 17.56 -1.74
N VAL A 81 11.89 17.19 -0.45
CA VAL A 81 10.97 16.22 0.18
C VAL A 81 9.55 16.78 0.15
N ARG A 82 9.40 18.07 0.46
CA ARG A 82 8.10 18.75 0.41
C ARG A 82 7.45 18.68 -0.98
N LEU A 83 8.21 19.01 -2.02
CA LEU A 83 7.70 18.99 -3.40
C LEU A 83 7.31 17.58 -3.84
N ALA A 84 8.13 16.59 -3.50
CA ALA A 84 7.83 15.20 -3.84
C ALA A 84 6.62 14.68 -3.05
N GLY A 85 6.53 15.01 -1.75
CA GLY A 85 5.37 14.71 -0.91
C GLY A 85 4.09 15.30 -1.49
N ASP A 86 4.09 16.61 -1.79
CA ASP A 86 2.93 17.30 -2.40
C ASP A 86 2.44 16.61 -3.68
N LEU A 87 3.37 16.17 -4.54
CA LEU A 87 3.03 15.48 -5.79
C LEU A 87 2.38 14.11 -5.54
N ILE A 88 2.96 13.31 -4.63
CA ILE A 88 2.47 11.97 -4.32
C ILE A 88 1.11 12.05 -3.62
N PHE A 89 0.98 12.89 -2.59
CA PHE A 89 -0.27 13.05 -1.88
C PHE A 89 -1.38 13.57 -2.78
N ARG A 90 -1.10 14.50 -3.71
CA ARG A 90 -2.13 14.93 -4.69
C ARG A 90 -2.64 13.78 -5.55
N THR A 91 -1.74 12.90 -6.01
CA THR A 91 -2.13 11.73 -6.80
C THR A 91 -2.94 10.74 -5.94
N LEU A 92 -2.47 10.43 -4.73
CA LEU A 92 -3.14 9.53 -3.82
C LEU A 92 -4.51 10.07 -3.38
N GLU A 93 -4.65 11.36 -3.09
CA GLU A 93 -5.92 12.01 -2.75
C GLU A 93 -6.93 11.86 -3.89
N SER A 94 -6.52 12.11 -5.14
CA SER A 94 -7.37 11.92 -6.32
C SER A 94 -7.85 10.46 -6.45
N ARG A 95 -6.96 9.50 -6.21
CA ARG A 95 -7.27 8.06 -6.27
C ARG A 95 -8.19 7.61 -5.14
N VAL A 96 -7.95 8.10 -3.93
CA VAL A 96 -8.80 7.82 -2.77
C VAL A 96 -10.20 8.39 -3.00
N GLU A 97 -10.33 9.58 -3.59
CA GLU A 97 -11.63 10.17 -3.88
C GLU A 97 -12.39 9.38 -4.95
N ALA A 98 -11.70 8.93 -6.02
CA ALA A 98 -12.29 8.02 -6.99
C ALA A 98 -12.78 6.71 -6.32
N ALA A 99 -11.95 6.11 -5.46
CA ALA A 99 -12.31 4.89 -4.75
C ALA A 99 -13.48 5.08 -3.76
N ARG A 100 -13.59 6.24 -3.11
CA ARG A 100 -14.76 6.58 -2.26
C ARG A 100 -16.05 6.66 -3.08
N ASN A 101 -15.99 7.30 -4.25
CA ASN A 101 -17.13 7.41 -5.15
C ASN A 101 -17.54 6.04 -5.71
N GLY A 102 -16.56 5.22 -6.11
CA GLY A 102 -16.77 3.83 -6.53
C GLY A 102 -17.41 2.99 -5.42
N LYS A 103 -16.90 3.10 -4.18
CA LYS A 103 -17.49 2.42 -3.03
C LYS A 103 -18.95 2.81 -2.82
N ALA A 104 -19.26 4.11 -2.86
CA ALA A 104 -20.63 4.59 -2.67
C ALA A 104 -21.57 4.03 -3.74
N LYS A 105 -21.14 3.99 -5.01
CA LYS A 105 -21.90 3.40 -6.12
C LYS A 105 -22.15 1.90 -5.93
N LEU A 106 -21.15 1.15 -5.47
CA LEU A 106 -21.26 -0.29 -5.23
C LEU A 106 -22.19 -0.61 -4.05
N VAL A 107 -22.10 0.17 -2.97
CA VAL A 107 -23.02 0.03 -1.82
C VAL A 107 -24.45 0.39 -2.22
N GLU A 108 -24.65 1.43 -3.02
CA GLU A 108 -25.97 1.81 -3.53
C GLU A 108 -26.57 0.76 -4.48
N THR A 109 -25.75 0.20 -5.39
CA THR A 109 -26.24 -0.69 -6.45
C THR A 109 -26.43 -2.13 -5.97
N ALA A 110 -25.53 -2.63 -5.12
CA ALA A 110 -25.45 -4.05 -4.80
C ALA A 110 -25.31 -4.36 -3.29
N ALA A 111 -25.40 -3.34 -2.43
CA ALA A 111 -25.38 -3.48 -0.96
C ALA A 111 -24.18 -4.28 -0.41
N TYR A 112 -23.03 -4.21 -1.08
CA TYR A 112 -21.83 -4.92 -0.66
C TYR A 112 -21.34 -4.51 0.73
N THR A 113 -20.99 -5.51 1.53
CA THR A 113 -20.31 -5.34 2.81
C THR A 113 -18.80 -5.12 2.61
N ASP A 114 -18.17 -4.50 3.59
CA ASP A 114 -16.71 -4.30 3.60
C ASP A 114 -15.93 -5.61 3.51
N THR A 115 -16.45 -6.70 4.08
CA THR A 115 -15.85 -8.03 4.02
C THR A 115 -15.91 -8.63 2.61
N GLU A 116 -17.02 -8.48 1.91
CA GLU A 116 -17.18 -8.95 0.52
C GLU A 116 -16.27 -8.19 -0.43
N LEU A 117 -16.14 -6.86 -0.25
CA LEU A 117 -15.21 -6.05 -1.04
C LEU A 117 -13.76 -6.51 -0.89
N LEU A 118 -13.34 -6.85 0.33
CA LEU A 118 -11.98 -7.36 0.59
C LEU A 118 -11.76 -8.75 0.00
N ALA A 119 -12.73 -9.65 0.13
CA ALA A 119 -12.65 -11.00 -0.43
C ALA A 119 -12.58 -10.95 -1.95
N ALA A 120 -13.46 -10.18 -2.59
CA ALA A 120 -13.46 -10.00 -4.02
C ALA A 120 -12.17 -9.34 -4.52
N ARG A 121 -11.58 -8.42 -3.75
CA ARG A 121 -10.29 -7.83 -4.14
C ARG A 121 -9.16 -8.85 -4.17
N LYS A 122 -9.13 -9.79 -3.22
CA LYS A 122 -8.14 -10.89 -3.23
C LYS A 122 -8.30 -11.74 -4.49
N LEU A 123 -9.54 -12.09 -4.85
CA LEU A 123 -9.82 -12.83 -6.07
C LEU A 123 -9.39 -12.06 -7.33
N PHE A 124 -9.65 -10.75 -7.38
CA PHE A 124 -9.22 -9.90 -8.48
C PHE A 124 -7.69 -9.86 -8.59
N ASP A 125 -6.98 -9.69 -7.47
CA ASP A 125 -5.51 -9.64 -7.44
C ASP A 125 -4.86 -10.99 -7.84
N LEU A 126 -5.54 -12.12 -7.65
CA LEU A 126 -5.07 -13.42 -8.17
C LEU A 126 -5.10 -13.51 -9.69
N VAL A 127 -6.05 -12.82 -10.32
CA VAL A 127 -6.20 -12.75 -11.78
C VAL A 127 -5.28 -11.67 -12.36
N ASP A 128 -5.24 -10.48 -11.75
CA ASP A 128 -4.41 -9.35 -12.15
C ASP A 128 -2.98 -9.46 -11.57
N ARG A 129 -2.26 -10.53 -11.96
CA ARG A 129 -0.93 -10.87 -11.42
C ARG A 129 0.14 -9.78 -11.59
N ASP A 130 0.02 -8.94 -12.63
CA ASP A 130 0.95 -7.83 -12.88
C ASP A 130 0.58 -6.55 -12.10
N GLY A 131 -0.53 -6.55 -11.36
CA GLY A 131 -0.99 -5.43 -10.54
C GLY A 131 -1.35 -4.18 -11.35
N SER A 132 -1.71 -4.37 -12.63
CA SER A 132 -2.04 -3.28 -13.55
C SER A 132 -3.30 -2.51 -13.17
N GLY A 133 -4.19 -3.13 -12.38
CA GLY A 133 -5.49 -2.61 -11.99
C GLY A 133 -6.63 -2.97 -12.93
N GLY A 134 -6.38 -3.80 -13.96
CA GLY A 134 -7.38 -4.21 -14.94
C GLY A 134 -7.11 -5.62 -15.51
N ILE A 135 -8.19 -6.39 -15.67
CA ILE A 135 -8.13 -7.75 -16.20
C ILE A 135 -8.44 -7.70 -17.70
N ASP A 136 -7.44 -7.98 -18.53
CA ASP A 136 -7.65 -8.16 -19.96
C ASP A 136 -8.14 -9.59 -20.27
N ARG A 137 -8.59 -9.79 -21.51
CA ARG A 137 -9.06 -11.08 -22.02
C ARG A 137 -8.08 -12.22 -21.78
N GLN A 138 -6.78 -11.98 -21.96
CA GLN A 138 -5.77 -13.02 -21.86
C GLN A 138 -5.54 -13.42 -20.40
N LYS A 139 -5.51 -12.45 -19.49
CA LYS A 139 -5.43 -12.69 -18.04
C LYS A 139 -6.62 -13.49 -17.53
N LEU A 140 -7.83 -13.17 -17.99
CA LEU A 140 -9.03 -13.91 -17.62
C LEU A 140 -8.96 -15.38 -18.07
N LEU A 141 -8.48 -15.63 -19.30
CA LEU A 141 -8.27 -16.97 -19.86
C LEU A 141 -7.23 -17.79 -19.09
N ASP A 142 -6.10 -17.15 -18.78
CA ASP A 142 -4.96 -17.78 -18.12
C ASP A 142 -5.27 -18.09 -16.64
N SER A 143 -6.12 -17.30 -15.99
CA SER A 143 -6.50 -17.50 -14.59
C SER A 143 -7.36 -18.75 -14.34
N GLY A 144 -8.08 -19.24 -15.36
CA GLY A 144 -9.00 -20.37 -15.20
C GLY A 144 -10.21 -20.08 -14.30
N LEU A 145 -10.45 -18.83 -13.89
CA LEU A 145 -11.56 -18.45 -13.00
C LEU A 145 -12.93 -18.93 -13.53
N LEU A 146 -13.17 -18.77 -14.82
CA LEU A 146 -14.44 -19.17 -15.46
C LEU A 146 -14.63 -20.69 -15.61
N ARG A 147 -13.54 -21.47 -15.59
CA ARG A 147 -13.62 -22.93 -15.48
C ARG A 147 -14.06 -23.33 -14.08
N SER A 148 -13.51 -22.67 -13.07
CA SER A 148 -13.79 -22.94 -11.65
C SER A 148 -15.23 -22.55 -11.26
N VAL A 149 -15.81 -21.52 -11.90
CA VAL A 149 -17.19 -21.06 -11.67
C VAL A 149 -18.22 -21.84 -12.53
N GLY A 150 -17.80 -22.89 -13.25
CA GLY A 150 -18.70 -23.78 -14.01
C GLY A 150 -19.28 -23.18 -15.31
N HIS A 151 -18.95 -21.94 -15.66
CA HIS A 151 -19.44 -21.30 -16.90
C HIS A 151 -18.83 -21.90 -18.19
N CYS A 152 -17.76 -22.69 -18.04
CA CYS A 152 -17.10 -23.44 -19.12
C CYS A 152 -17.32 -24.96 -19.09
N ASP A 153 -18.20 -25.50 -18.23
CA ASP A 153 -18.56 -26.92 -18.30
C ASP A 153 -19.28 -27.22 -19.63
N GLY A 154 -18.67 -28.08 -20.46
CA GLY A 154 -19.20 -28.48 -21.77
C GLY A 154 -18.89 -27.55 -22.95
N CYS A 155 -18.00 -26.56 -22.80
CA CYS A 155 -17.55 -25.77 -23.94
C CYS A 155 -16.65 -26.62 -24.86
N ALA A 156 -17.06 -26.80 -26.12
CA ALA A 156 -16.26 -27.45 -27.19
C ALA A 156 -15.09 -26.58 -27.68
N CYS A 157 -14.64 -25.63 -26.85
CA CYS A 157 -13.45 -24.84 -27.12
C CYS A 157 -12.21 -25.69 -26.84
N ASP A 158 -11.84 -26.53 -27.82
CA ASP A 158 -10.68 -27.43 -27.84
C ASP A 158 -9.31 -26.75 -27.63
N SER A 159 -9.29 -25.41 -27.55
CA SER A 159 -8.07 -24.65 -27.32
C SER A 159 -8.34 -23.51 -26.34
N VAL A 160 -7.43 -23.39 -25.37
CA VAL A 160 -7.36 -22.43 -24.26
C VAL A 160 -7.47 -20.96 -24.68
N ARG A 161 -7.62 -20.64 -25.98
CA ARG A 161 -7.51 -19.27 -26.53
C ARG A 161 -8.79 -18.67 -27.11
N ASN A 162 -9.83 -19.47 -27.41
CA ASN A 162 -11.04 -18.96 -28.10
C ASN A 162 -12.33 -19.48 -27.46
N CYS A 163 -12.65 -18.98 -26.26
CA CYS A 163 -13.96 -19.20 -25.67
C CYS A 163 -14.88 -18.03 -26.04
N VAL A 164 -15.90 -18.28 -26.86
CA VAL A 164 -16.90 -17.27 -27.27
C VAL A 164 -17.61 -16.65 -26.07
N LYS A 165 -17.86 -17.45 -25.02
CA LYS A 165 -18.47 -16.96 -23.78
C LYS A 165 -17.62 -15.91 -23.05
N ILE A 166 -16.31 -15.89 -23.26
CA ILE A 166 -15.43 -14.88 -22.67
C ILE A 166 -15.55 -13.57 -23.44
N ASP A 167 -15.66 -13.63 -24.76
CA ASP A 167 -15.87 -12.44 -25.58
C ASP A 167 -17.22 -11.80 -25.25
N ASP A 168 -18.28 -12.60 -25.11
CA ASP A 168 -19.60 -12.12 -24.68
C ASP A 168 -19.56 -11.53 -23.26
N LEU A 169 -18.85 -12.19 -22.33
CA LEU A 169 -18.70 -11.72 -20.95
C LEU A 169 -17.92 -10.39 -20.89
N MET A 170 -16.83 -10.27 -21.65
CA MET A 170 -16.06 -9.02 -21.71
C MET A 170 -16.95 -7.89 -22.21
N VAL A 171 -17.71 -8.09 -23.30
CA VAL A 171 -18.62 -7.08 -23.85
C VAL A 171 -19.75 -6.69 -22.87
N GLU A 172 -20.23 -7.63 -22.05
CA GLU A 172 -21.28 -7.36 -21.07
C GLU A 172 -20.78 -6.61 -19.84
N ILE A 173 -19.55 -6.89 -19.39
CA ILE A 173 -18.97 -6.34 -18.16
C ILE A 173 -18.27 -5.00 -18.42
N ASP A 174 -17.49 -4.91 -19.50
CA ASP A 174 -16.71 -3.74 -19.90
C ASP A 174 -17.66 -2.61 -20.33
N SER A 175 -17.95 -1.72 -19.39
CA SER A 175 -18.94 -0.66 -19.55
C SER A 175 -18.34 0.60 -20.15
N ASP A 176 -17.03 0.79 -20.01
CA ASP A 176 -16.31 1.94 -20.56
C ASP A 176 -15.63 1.66 -21.91
N GLY A 177 -15.56 0.39 -22.31
CA GLY A 177 -15.07 -0.08 -23.60
C GLY A 177 -13.56 0.01 -23.74
N ASP A 178 -12.82 -0.10 -22.64
CA ASP A 178 -11.35 -0.04 -22.63
C ASP A 178 -10.67 -1.40 -22.86
N ASP A 179 -11.46 -2.44 -23.20
CA ASP A 179 -11.06 -3.84 -23.39
C ASP A 179 -10.44 -4.47 -22.12
N ARG A 180 -10.69 -3.89 -20.95
CA ARG A 180 -10.24 -4.38 -19.64
C ARG A 180 -11.37 -4.33 -18.64
N ILE A 181 -11.40 -5.30 -17.73
CA ILE A 181 -12.34 -5.31 -16.62
C ILE A 181 -11.66 -4.64 -15.44
N SER A 182 -12.14 -3.46 -15.06
CA SER A 182 -11.77 -2.80 -13.81
C SER A 182 -12.37 -3.53 -12.60
N PHE A 183 -11.83 -3.28 -11.41
CA PHE A 183 -12.35 -3.91 -10.19
C PHE A 183 -13.81 -3.52 -9.90
N GLU A 184 -14.23 -2.30 -10.25
CA GLU A 184 -15.62 -1.85 -10.07
C GLU A 184 -16.57 -2.60 -11.02
N GLU A 185 -16.18 -2.78 -12.28
CA GLU A 185 -16.96 -3.56 -13.26
C GLU A 185 -17.02 -5.03 -12.88
N PHE A 186 -15.90 -5.59 -12.43
CA PHE A 186 -15.86 -6.95 -11.90
C PHE A 186 -16.87 -7.14 -10.75
N MET A 187 -16.96 -6.19 -9.83
CA MET A 187 -17.92 -6.23 -8.72
C MET A 187 -19.36 -6.08 -9.21
N LEU A 188 -19.64 -5.14 -10.10
CA LEU A 188 -20.97 -4.96 -10.68
C LEU A 188 -21.41 -6.20 -11.45
N ALA A 189 -20.50 -6.84 -12.19
CA ALA A 189 -20.75 -8.08 -12.89
C ALA A 189 -20.97 -9.25 -11.94
N ALA A 190 -20.15 -9.40 -10.90
CA ALA A 190 -20.30 -10.42 -9.88
C ALA A 190 -21.69 -10.33 -9.22
N SER A 191 -22.16 -9.11 -8.90
CA SER A 191 -23.51 -8.89 -8.34
C SER A 191 -24.63 -9.43 -9.25
N ARG A 192 -24.44 -9.35 -10.57
CA ARG A 192 -25.44 -9.78 -11.57
C ARG A 192 -25.34 -11.27 -11.87
N LEU A 193 -24.11 -11.80 -11.96
CA LEU A 193 -23.80 -13.15 -12.42
C LEU A 193 -23.79 -14.20 -11.31
N LEU A 194 -23.39 -13.84 -10.08
CA LEU A 194 -23.23 -14.79 -8.96
C LEU A 194 -24.34 -14.70 -7.92
N TYR A 195 -25.07 -13.58 -7.82
CA TYR A 195 -26.04 -13.34 -6.74
C TYR A 195 -27.51 -13.33 -7.20
N THR A 196 -27.80 -13.65 -8.47
CA THR A 196 -29.18 -13.73 -8.97
C THR A 196 -29.92 -14.98 -8.50
N GLU A 197 -29.24 -16.05 -8.07
CA GLU A 197 -29.89 -17.15 -7.34
C GLU A 197 -28.98 -17.72 -6.23
N SER A 198 -29.45 -17.63 -4.98
CA SER A 198 -29.02 -18.35 -3.75
C SER A 198 -28.17 -17.58 -2.72
N ASN A 199 -28.49 -17.76 -1.43
CA ASN A 199 -27.74 -17.30 -0.26
C ASN A 199 -26.30 -17.85 -0.27
N VAL A 200 -25.28 -16.98 -0.40
CA VAL A 200 -23.85 -17.39 -0.50
C VAL A 200 -22.97 -16.86 0.65
N ALA A 201 -23.55 -16.40 1.77
CA ALA A 201 -22.74 -16.01 2.92
C ALA A 201 -21.93 -17.19 3.52
N GLU A 202 -22.29 -18.44 3.21
CA GLU A 202 -21.61 -19.64 3.74
C GLU A 202 -20.67 -20.35 2.74
N VAL A 203 -20.75 -20.10 1.42
CA VAL A 203 -19.95 -20.85 0.42
C VAL A 203 -18.62 -20.14 0.10
N MET A 204 -18.52 -18.84 0.33
CA MET A 204 -17.34 -18.06 -0.09
C MET A 204 -16.07 -18.28 0.77
N ASP A 205 -16.16 -18.91 1.94
CA ASP A 205 -14.98 -19.08 2.81
C ASP A 205 -14.20 -20.37 2.48
N ASP A 206 -14.86 -21.44 2.02
CA ASP A 206 -14.19 -22.74 1.76
C ASP A 206 -13.72 -22.90 0.31
N GLU A 207 -14.49 -22.40 -0.67
CA GLU A 207 -14.12 -22.48 -2.10
C GLU A 207 -12.97 -21.51 -2.42
N ALA A 208 -13.01 -20.29 -1.88
CA ALA A 208 -11.93 -19.31 -2.04
C ALA A 208 -10.63 -19.77 -1.33
N LYS A 209 -10.73 -20.42 -0.15
CA LYS A 209 -9.57 -21.02 0.53
C LYS A 209 -9.01 -22.21 -0.26
N ARG A 210 -9.85 -23.06 -0.85
CA ARG A 210 -9.39 -24.15 -1.74
C ARG A 210 -8.67 -23.62 -2.96
N LEU A 211 -9.22 -22.62 -3.64
CA LEU A 211 -8.59 -21.99 -4.81
C LEU A 211 -7.26 -21.30 -4.43
N LEU A 212 -7.20 -20.66 -3.27
CA LEU A 212 -5.94 -20.11 -2.73
C LEU A 212 -4.88 -21.18 -2.47
N CYS A 213 -5.26 -22.33 -1.88
CA CYS A 213 -4.33 -23.43 -1.62
C CYS A 213 -3.88 -24.18 -2.88
N GLU A 214 -4.76 -24.39 -3.86
CA GLU A 214 -4.41 -25.04 -5.12
C GLU A 214 -3.49 -24.17 -5.99
N LEU A 215 -3.67 -22.84 -5.98
CA LEU A 215 -2.83 -21.92 -6.74
C LEU A 215 -1.45 -21.68 -6.10
N ASP A 216 -1.33 -21.69 -4.77
CA ASP A 216 -0.04 -21.62 -4.07
C ASP A 216 0.83 -22.87 -4.37
N SER A 217 0.21 -24.04 -4.51
CA SER A 217 0.90 -25.29 -4.81
C SER A 217 1.52 -25.37 -6.22
N LEU A 218 1.07 -24.51 -7.15
CA LEU A 218 1.56 -24.46 -8.53
C LEU A 218 2.72 -23.47 -8.74
N ALA A 219 3.04 -22.66 -7.73
CA ALA A 219 4.11 -21.65 -7.80
C ALA A 219 5.48 -22.18 -7.36
N ASP A 220 5.56 -23.41 -6.82
CA ASP A 220 6.72 -23.89 -6.06
C ASP A 220 7.63 -24.88 -6.82
N GLU A 221 7.37 -25.17 -8.10
CA GLU A 221 8.22 -26.05 -8.91
C GLU A 221 8.95 -25.26 -10.00
N CYS A 222 10.04 -24.58 -9.63
CA CYS A 222 11.07 -24.20 -10.59
C CYS A 222 12.46 -24.49 -10.03
N ASP A 223 12.92 -25.70 -10.35
CA ASP A 223 14.21 -26.29 -10.01
C ASP A 223 15.39 -25.44 -10.53
N LYS A 224 16.22 -24.94 -9.60
CA LYS A 224 17.41 -24.12 -9.87
C LYS A 224 18.63 -24.82 -9.30
N THR A 225 19.21 -25.73 -10.06
CA THR A 225 20.57 -26.21 -9.78
C THR A 225 21.31 -26.34 -11.10
N VAL A 226 22.09 -25.30 -11.47
CA VAL A 226 23.29 -25.28 -12.35
C VAL A 226 23.66 -23.82 -12.73
N LEU A 227 22.73 -22.84 -12.64
CA LEU A 227 23.00 -21.43 -13.02
C LEU A 227 23.66 -20.56 -11.92
N ASP A 228 23.80 -21.04 -10.69
CA ASP A 228 24.20 -20.21 -9.54
C ASP A 228 25.70 -19.88 -9.50
N GLU A 229 26.60 -20.77 -9.91
CA GLU A 229 28.05 -20.54 -9.75
C GLU A 229 28.63 -19.45 -10.67
N LEU A 230 28.05 -19.27 -11.86
CA LEU A 230 28.43 -18.19 -12.78
C LEU A 230 27.73 -16.87 -12.44
N ALA A 231 26.53 -16.91 -11.87
CA ALA A 231 25.78 -15.73 -11.42
C ALA A 231 26.45 -15.05 -10.21
N ILE A 232 27.03 -15.83 -9.29
CA ILE A 232 27.73 -15.32 -8.10
C ILE A 232 28.95 -14.45 -8.48
N GLN A 233 29.71 -14.84 -9.51
CA GLN A 233 30.87 -14.07 -9.96
C GLN A 233 30.49 -12.80 -10.76
N ALA A 234 29.36 -12.82 -11.46
CA ALA A 234 28.81 -11.65 -12.15
C ALA A 234 28.15 -10.64 -11.19
N ALA A 235 27.49 -11.12 -10.14
CA ALA A 235 26.87 -10.31 -9.09
C ALA A 235 27.92 -9.47 -8.32
N ALA A 236 29.11 -10.02 -8.06
CA ALA A 236 30.20 -9.32 -7.37
C ALA A 236 30.74 -8.07 -8.11
N ARG A 237 30.40 -7.89 -9.40
CA ARG A 237 30.82 -6.73 -10.21
C ARG A 237 29.67 -5.79 -10.60
N ARG A 238 28.43 -6.15 -10.28
CA ARG A 238 27.25 -5.37 -10.65
C ARG A 238 26.98 -4.31 -9.58
N ARG A 239 26.67 -3.07 -10.01
CA ARG A 239 26.20 -2.04 -9.08
C ARG A 239 24.88 -2.52 -8.45
N PRO A 240 24.73 -2.39 -7.12
CA PRO A 240 23.50 -2.83 -6.47
C PRO A 240 22.32 -2.05 -7.05
N SER A 241 21.26 -2.79 -7.35
CA SER A 241 19.98 -2.27 -7.78
C SER A 241 19.39 -1.35 -6.72
N ALA A 242 18.46 -0.46 -7.10
CA ALA A 242 17.79 0.40 -6.12
C ALA A 242 17.10 -0.42 -5.02
N ASN A 243 16.62 -1.62 -5.37
CA ASN A 243 16.00 -2.56 -4.45
C ASN A 243 17.00 -3.02 -3.36
N GLU A 244 18.14 -3.58 -3.79
CA GLU A 244 19.20 -4.07 -2.89
C GLU A 244 19.75 -2.95 -2.01
N ARG A 245 19.96 -1.76 -2.58
CA ARG A 245 20.44 -0.59 -1.82
C ARG A 245 19.48 -0.18 -0.71
N PHE A 246 18.17 -0.23 -0.97
CA PHE A 246 17.19 0.09 0.06
C PHE A 246 17.21 -0.94 1.19
N ASP A 247 17.30 -2.23 0.84
CA ASP A 247 17.38 -3.32 1.81
C ASP A 247 18.64 -3.20 2.69
N GLU A 248 19.78 -2.87 2.08
CA GLU A 248 21.03 -2.56 2.80
C GLU A 248 20.87 -1.39 3.79
N MET A 249 20.11 -0.34 3.43
CA MET A 249 19.84 0.78 4.33
C MET A 249 19.03 0.35 5.55
N ILE A 250 18.01 -0.49 5.36
CA ILE A 250 17.17 -1.01 6.46
C ILE A 250 18.00 -1.84 7.44
N VAL A 251 18.85 -2.73 6.93
CA VAL A 251 19.77 -3.52 7.77
C VAL A 251 20.71 -2.60 8.54
N THR A 252 21.27 -1.58 7.87
CA THR A 252 22.18 -0.62 8.50
C THR A 252 21.49 0.18 9.61
N PHE A 253 20.22 0.57 9.44
CA PHE A 253 19.46 1.25 10.49
C PHE A 253 19.26 0.38 11.72
N ALA A 254 19.01 -0.93 11.56
CA ALA A 254 18.89 -1.86 12.67
C ALA A 254 20.22 -1.99 13.45
N GLU A 255 21.35 -1.99 12.74
CA GLU A 255 22.67 -1.98 13.37
C GLU A 255 22.93 -0.69 14.15
N TRP A 256 22.57 0.47 13.60
CA TRP A 256 22.75 1.76 14.26
C TRP A 256 21.89 1.91 15.51
N GLU A 257 20.64 1.42 15.48
CA GLU A 257 19.75 1.46 16.64
C GLU A 257 20.39 0.76 17.86
N SER A 258 21.01 -0.40 17.64
CA SER A 258 21.69 -1.15 18.71
C SER A 258 22.84 -0.40 19.37
N ARG A 259 23.43 0.59 18.68
CA ARG A 259 24.61 1.35 19.12
C ARG A 259 24.27 2.70 19.73
N CYS A 260 23.17 3.33 19.31
CA CYS A 260 22.92 4.76 19.55
C CYS A 260 21.51 5.11 20.06
N ALA A 261 20.72 4.12 20.53
CA ALA A 261 19.33 4.32 20.96
C ALA A 261 19.09 5.43 22.01
N ALA A 262 20.10 5.83 22.79
CA ALA A 262 19.96 6.83 23.86
C ALA A 262 20.24 8.28 23.46
N ALA A 263 20.83 8.55 22.29
CA ALA A 263 21.28 9.90 21.88
C ALA A 263 20.34 10.62 20.91
N ALA A 264 19.21 10.00 20.55
CA ALA A 264 18.38 10.44 19.44
C ALA A 264 17.39 11.57 19.79
N ASP A 265 17.02 11.81 21.05
CA ASP A 265 15.83 12.64 21.33
C ASP A 265 16.09 14.15 21.46
N ASP A 266 17.34 14.59 21.65
CA ASP A 266 17.65 15.99 22.00
C ASP A 266 17.76 16.94 20.79
N THR A 267 17.89 16.41 19.57
CA THR A 267 18.07 17.25 18.35
C THR A 267 17.01 16.97 17.30
N ARG A 268 16.68 17.95 16.43
CA ARG A 268 15.74 17.75 15.32
C ARG A 268 16.15 16.57 14.42
N LEU A 269 17.44 16.48 14.08
CA LEU A 269 17.95 15.37 13.26
C LEU A 269 17.98 14.04 14.02
N GLY A 270 18.22 14.07 15.33
CA GLY A 270 18.07 12.88 16.16
C GLY A 270 16.64 12.35 16.19
N ARG A 271 15.63 13.23 16.26
CA ARG A 271 14.22 12.83 16.19
C ARG A 271 13.87 12.21 14.84
N VAL A 272 14.46 12.70 13.75
CA VAL A 272 14.38 12.04 12.44
C VAL A 272 14.99 10.64 12.49
N LEU A 273 16.18 10.49 13.10
CA LEU A 273 16.83 9.18 13.26
C LEU A 273 15.97 8.21 14.09
N ALA A 274 15.38 8.68 15.19
CA ALA A 274 14.46 7.90 16.02
C ALA A 274 13.23 7.43 15.22
N GLY A 275 12.66 8.31 14.38
CA GLY A 275 11.57 7.94 13.48
C GLY A 275 12.00 6.97 12.36
N CYS A 276 13.25 7.05 11.88
CA CYS A 276 13.79 6.04 10.95
C CYS A 276 13.88 4.65 11.61
N PHE A 277 14.31 4.57 12.87
CA PHE A 277 14.35 3.31 13.61
C PHE A 277 12.95 2.74 13.87
N ALA A 278 12.01 3.59 14.27
CA ALA A 278 10.61 3.19 14.45
C ALA A 278 10.01 2.72 13.12
N GLY A 279 10.18 3.50 12.05
CA GLY A 279 9.63 3.19 10.74
C GLY A 279 10.20 1.93 10.10
N ALA A 280 11.47 1.61 10.33
CA ALA A 280 12.11 0.38 9.84
C ALA A 280 11.48 -0.91 10.43
N LYS A 281 10.75 -0.81 11.54
CA LYS A 281 10.06 -1.94 12.19
C LYS A 281 8.64 -2.16 11.68
N ILE A 282 8.10 -1.23 10.91
CA ILE A 282 6.72 -1.26 10.41
C ILE A 282 6.71 -1.81 8.97
N PRO A 283 6.33 -3.08 8.73
CA PRO A 283 6.50 -3.71 7.42
C PRO A 283 5.75 -3.00 6.29
N SER A 284 4.53 -2.54 6.55
CA SER A 284 3.71 -1.81 5.56
C SER A 284 4.33 -0.47 5.16
N LEU A 285 4.95 0.23 6.11
CA LEU A 285 5.66 1.47 5.85
C LEU A 285 6.97 1.22 5.10
N VAL A 286 7.72 0.19 5.48
CA VAL A 286 8.94 -0.22 4.76
C VAL A 286 8.61 -0.58 3.31
N ALA A 287 7.55 -1.35 3.07
CA ALA A 287 7.10 -1.68 1.71
C ALA A 287 6.74 -0.43 0.89
N ALA A 288 6.02 0.52 1.48
CA ALA A 288 5.67 1.78 0.83
C ALA A 288 6.90 2.66 0.52
N LEU A 289 7.82 2.78 1.48
CA LEU A 289 9.05 3.56 1.30
C LEU A 289 9.98 2.90 0.26
N LYS A 290 10.05 1.57 0.25
CA LYS A 290 10.81 0.79 -0.73
C LYS A 290 10.27 1.03 -2.13
N LEU A 291 8.96 0.90 -2.32
CA LEU A 291 8.28 1.21 -3.56
C LEU A 291 8.56 2.66 -4.01
N ALA A 292 8.41 3.62 -3.10
CA ALA A 292 8.71 5.03 -3.37
C ALA A 292 10.17 5.25 -3.80
N TYR A 293 11.13 4.57 -3.17
CA TYR A 293 12.55 4.67 -3.48
C TYR A 293 12.92 4.00 -4.82
N VAL A 294 12.31 2.86 -5.13
CA VAL A 294 12.56 2.10 -6.36
C VAL A 294 11.92 2.81 -7.57
N ASP A 295 10.68 3.28 -7.45
CA ASP A 295 9.94 3.75 -8.62
C ASP A 295 10.17 5.25 -8.91
N TYR A 296 10.47 6.05 -7.89
CA TYR A 296 10.59 7.50 -8.04
C TYR A 296 12.04 7.96 -7.88
N ARG A 297 12.71 8.26 -9.00
CA ARG A 297 14.10 8.75 -9.02
C ARG A 297 14.36 9.94 -8.09
N PRO A 298 13.50 10.99 -8.02
CA PRO A 298 13.72 12.10 -7.10
C PRO A 298 13.72 11.64 -5.63
N LEU A 299 12.77 10.79 -5.25
CA LEU A 299 12.69 10.24 -3.89
C LEU A 299 13.89 9.36 -3.57
N ARG A 300 14.40 8.61 -4.54
CA ARG A 300 15.63 7.83 -4.38
C ARG A 300 16.81 8.71 -3.97
N MET A 301 17.01 9.82 -4.68
CA MET A 301 18.07 10.78 -4.36
C MET A 301 17.89 11.38 -2.96
N MET A 302 16.64 11.61 -2.56
CA MET A 302 16.33 12.10 -1.21
C MET A 302 16.58 11.04 -0.14
N GLY A 303 16.22 9.78 -0.38
CA GLY A 303 16.55 8.66 0.51
C GLY A 303 18.06 8.53 0.72
N ASP A 304 18.83 8.61 -0.37
CA ASP A 304 20.31 8.61 -0.32
C ASP A 304 20.89 9.80 0.45
N LEU A 305 20.22 10.96 0.40
CA LEU A 305 20.62 12.15 1.16
C LEU A 305 20.31 11.96 2.65
N ILE A 306 19.09 11.57 2.99
CA ILE A 306 18.64 11.36 4.37
C ILE A 306 19.51 10.30 5.03
N PHE A 307 19.76 9.17 4.36
CA PHE A 307 20.63 8.12 4.87
C PHE A 307 22.05 8.62 5.19
N ARG A 308 22.63 9.46 4.32
CA ARG A 308 23.95 10.08 4.58
C ARG A 308 23.93 11.06 5.75
N LEU A 309 22.85 11.82 5.92
CA LEU A 309 22.66 12.71 7.07
C LEU A 309 22.59 11.89 8.36
N MET A 310 21.80 10.81 8.37
CA MET A 310 21.66 9.91 9.52
C MET A 310 22.99 9.26 9.88
N ARG A 311 23.76 8.82 8.88
CA ARG A 311 25.11 8.25 9.08
C ARG A 311 26.08 9.22 9.76
N SER A 312 25.90 10.53 9.62
CA SER A 312 26.78 11.52 10.26
C SER A 312 26.49 11.72 11.75
N LEU A 313 25.36 11.19 12.24
CA LEU A 313 24.90 11.32 13.62
C LEU A 313 25.27 10.10 14.49
N VAL A 314 25.67 8.98 13.86
CA VAL A 314 25.98 7.67 14.47
C VAL A 314 27.47 7.40 14.37
#